data_AF-K1SI59-F1
#
_entry.id   AF-K1SI59-F1
#
_cell.length_a   1.000
_cell.length_b   1.000
_cell.length_c   1.000
_cell.angle_alpha   90.00
_cell.angle_beta   90.00
_cell.angle_gamma   90.00
#
_symmetry.space_group_name_H-M   'P 1'
#
loop_
_entity.id
_entity.type
_entity.pdbx_description
1 polymer ?
#
loop_
_entity_poly.entity_id
_entity_poly.type
_entity_poly.pdbx_seq_one_letter_code
_entity_poly.pdbx_strand_id
1 'polypeptide(L)'
;SALIDPETGCICSDGADKKGRRYAAHPDTGVRFNGYRLPEWDKAVAMVTTAAHMVPGNHYCGWDLAYSTHGWCMVEANCTAQMGGMQIITQTGRKAELEALIAQM
;
A
#
# COMPACT_ATOMS: atom_id res chain seq x y z
N SER A 1 5.67 -8.41 -2.45
CA SER A 1 4.65 -7.36 -2.41
C SER A 1 3.69 -7.51 -3.57
N ALA A 2 2.41 -7.18 -3.39
CA ALA A 2 1.42 -7.06 -4.45
C ALA A 2 0.81 -5.65 -4.39
N LEU A 3 0.24 -5.15 -5.49
CA LEU A 3 -0.41 -3.85 -5.54
C LEU A 3 -1.87 -3.97 -5.14
N ILE A 4 -2.36 -2.93 -4.47
CA ILE A 4 -3.76 -2.75 -4.14
C ILE A 4 -4.26 -1.59 -4.99
N ASP A 5 -5.41 -1.78 -5.62
CA ASP A 5 -6.15 -0.68 -6.24
C ASP A 5 -6.75 0.19 -5.12
N PRO A 6 -6.34 1.47 -5.01
CA PRO A 6 -6.77 2.33 -3.93
C PRO A 6 -8.28 2.64 -3.95
N GLU A 7 -8.92 2.58 -5.12
CA GLU A 7 -10.36 2.86 -5.26
C GLU A 7 -11.22 1.70 -4.75
N THR A 8 -10.78 0.47 -4.97
CA THR A 8 -11.60 -0.72 -4.72
C THR A 8 -11.17 -1.53 -3.49
N GLY A 9 -9.92 -1.36 -3.05
CA GLY A 9 -9.29 -2.20 -2.02
C GLY A 9 -8.96 -3.61 -2.49
N CYS A 10 -9.04 -3.87 -3.80
CA CYS A 10 -8.71 -5.15 -4.39
C CYS A 10 -7.22 -5.21 -4.71
N ILE A 11 -6.60 -6.35 -4.41
CA ILE A 11 -5.26 -6.63 -4.90
C ILE A 11 -5.34 -6.81 -6.42
N CYS A 12 -4.61 -5.99 -7.18
CA CYS A 12 -4.73 -5.84 -8.63
C CYS A 12 -3.51 -6.34 -9.41
N SER A 13 -2.59 -7.03 -8.73
CA SER A 13 -1.39 -7.59 -9.35
C SER A 13 -1.02 -8.95 -8.76
N ASP A 14 -0.16 -9.67 -9.49
CA ASP A 14 0.64 -10.75 -8.90
C ASP A 14 1.61 -10.17 -7.86
N GLY A 15 1.99 -11.00 -6.89
CA GLY A 15 3.06 -10.69 -5.95
C GLY A 15 4.43 -10.76 -6.63
N ALA A 16 5.35 -9.87 -6.24
CA ALA A 16 6.75 -9.90 -6.66
C ALA A 16 7.70 -9.83 -5.46
N ASP A 17 8.83 -10.53 -5.55
CA ASP A 17 9.94 -10.41 -4.59
C ASP A 17 11.06 -9.47 -5.09
N LYS A 18 12.03 -9.18 -4.23
CA LYS A 18 13.19 -8.34 -4.58
C LYS A 18 14.13 -8.97 -5.62
N LYS A 19 13.95 -10.25 -5.96
CA LYS A 19 14.70 -10.97 -7.00
C LYS A 19 13.97 -10.95 -8.35
N GLY A 20 12.82 -10.28 -8.44
CA GLY A 20 12.01 -10.20 -9.65
C GLY A 20 11.16 -11.45 -9.91
N ARG A 21 11.08 -12.39 -8.96
CA ARG A 21 10.21 -13.56 -9.08
C ARG A 21 8.77 -13.14 -8.85
N ARG A 22 7.85 -13.68 -9.66
CA ARG A 22 6.42 -13.37 -9.61
C ARG A 22 5.62 -14.56 -9.10
N TYR A 23 4.56 -14.26 -8.35
CA TYR A 23 3.74 -15.23 -7.65
C TYR A 23 2.27 -14.86 -7.81
N ALA A 24 1.45 -15.74 -8.37
CA ALA A 24 0.01 -15.51 -8.51
C ALA A 24 -0.76 -15.69 -7.18
N ALA A 25 -0.15 -16.36 -6.21
CA ALA A 25 -0.71 -16.63 -4.89
C ALA A 25 0.35 -16.50 -3.79
N HIS A 26 -0.08 -16.22 -2.57
CA HIS A 26 0.79 -16.15 -1.41
C HIS A 26 1.47 -17.50 -1.16
N PRO A 27 2.80 -17.56 -1.00
CA PRO A 27 3.53 -18.82 -0.92
C PRO A 27 3.11 -19.68 0.28
N ASP A 28 2.74 -19.05 1.40
CA ASP A 28 2.42 -19.79 2.63
C ASP A 28 0.92 -20.14 2.77
N THR A 29 0.02 -19.34 2.21
CA THR A 29 -1.44 -19.48 2.43
C THR A 29 -2.19 -19.97 1.19
N GLY A 30 -1.56 -19.90 0.02
CA GLY A 30 -2.19 -20.23 -1.26
C GLY A 30 -3.26 -19.23 -1.73
N VAL A 31 -3.51 -18.15 -0.98
CA VAL A 31 -4.48 -17.11 -1.35
C VAL A 31 -4.02 -16.44 -2.64
N ARG A 32 -4.89 -16.42 -3.66
CA ARG A 32 -4.63 -15.69 -4.91
C ARG A 32 -4.59 -14.20 -4.63
N PHE A 33 -3.60 -13.52 -5.20
CA PHE A 33 -3.48 -12.07 -5.06
C PHE A 33 -4.52 -11.36 -5.91
N ASN A 34 -4.44 -11.50 -7.23
CA ASN A 34 -5.30 -10.75 -8.13
C ASN A 34 -6.80 -11.04 -7.89
N GLY A 35 -7.57 -9.99 -7.64
CA GLY A 35 -9.00 -10.04 -7.32
C GLY A 35 -9.33 -10.28 -5.84
N TYR A 36 -8.33 -10.47 -4.97
CA TYR A 36 -8.59 -10.58 -3.53
C TYR A 36 -8.95 -9.20 -2.96
N ARG A 37 -10.16 -9.08 -2.43
CA ARG A 37 -10.64 -7.84 -1.80
C ARG A 37 -10.24 -7.79 -0.34
N LEU A 38 -9.53 -6.73 0.05
CA LEU A 38 -9.20 -6.51 1.45
C LEU A 38 -10.47 -6.23 2.27
N PRO A 39 -10.58 -6.80 3.49
CA PRO A 39 -11.75 -6.59 4.32
C PRO A 39 -11.82 -5.14 4.80
N GLU A 40 -13.03 -4.58 4.83
CA GLU A 40 -13.30 -3.26 5.41
C GLU A 40 -12.35 -2.15 4.90
N TRP A 41 -11.98 -2.17 3.62
CA TRP A 41 -11.01 -1.23 3.03
C TRP A 41 -11.32 0.24 3.34
N ASP A 42 -12.59 0.63 3.24
CA ASP A 42 -13.03 2.00 3.53
C ASP A 42 -12.68 2.44 4.97
N LYS A 43 -12.68 1.51 5.93
CA LYS A 43 -12.27 1.79 7.31
C LYS A 43 -10.76 1.98 7.42
N ALA A 44 -9.96 1.22 6.67
CA ALA A 44 -8.51 1.43 6.59
C ALA A 44 -8.19 2.82 6.02
N VAL A 45 -8.84 3.19 4.92
CA VAL A 45 -8.66 4.51 4.29
C VAL A 45 -9.09 5.62 5.24
N ALA A 46 -10.25 5.51 5.89
CA ALA A 46 -10.72 6.51 6.86
C ALA A 46 -9.76 6.68 8.05
N MET A 47 -9.22 5.56 8.57
CA MET A 47 -8.23 5.57 9.65
C MET A 47 -6.96 6.32 9.24
N VAL A 48 -6.39 5.99 8.08
CA VAL A 48 -5.16 6.62 7.57
C VAL A 48 -5.38 8.09 7.27
N THR A 49 -6.50 8.45 6.62
CA THR A 49 -6.84 9.85 6.32
C THR A 49 -6.96 10.67 7.60
N THR A 50 -7.65 10.14 8.61
CA THR A 50 -7.76 10.82 9.91
C THR A 50 -6.38 11.03 10.53
N ALA A 51 -5.54 9.99 10.59
CA ALA A 51 -4.20 10.07 11.16
C ALA A 51 -3.27 11.02 10.40
N ALA A 52 -3.34 11.04 9.07
CA ALA A 52 -2.54 11.93 8.23
C ALA A 52 -2.86 13.42 8.48
N HIS A 53 -4.10 13.75 8.83
CA HIS A 53 -4.48 15.12 9.17
C HIS A 53 -4.13 15.55 10.60
N MET A 54 -3.73 14.63 11.48
CA MET A 54 -3.43 14.95 12.89
C MET A 54 -2.10 15.68 13.10
N VAL A 55 -1.14 15.54 12.17
CA VAL A 55 0.21 16.13 12.30
C VAL A 55 0.41 17.20 11.23
N PRO A 56 0.34 18.49 11.59
CA PRO A 56 0.59 19.58 10.65
C PRO A 56 1.98 19.48 10.02
N GLY A 57 2.09 19.68 8.71
CA GLY A 57 3.35 19.64 7.97
C GLY A 57 3.82 18.24 7.53
N ASN A 58 3.15 17.16 7.98
CA ASN A 58 3.47 15.80 7.53
C ASN A 58 2.64 15.43 6.29
N HIS A 59 3.04 15.97 5.14
CA HIS A 59 2.29 15.85 3.89
C HIS A 59 2.51 14.52 3.14
N TYR A 60 3.55 13.77 3.49
CA TYR A 60 3.88 12.50 2.85
C TYR A 60 4.35 11.48 3.89
N CYS A 61 3.59 10.39 4.03
CA CYS A 61 3.84 9.37 5.03
C CYS A 61 3.48 7.99 4.46
N GLY A 62 4.31 6.97 4.74
CA GLY A 62 3.97 5.57 4.56
C GLY A 62 3.28 5.05 5.81
N TRP A 63 2.22 4.27 5.64
CA TRP A 63 1.45 3.73 6.76
C TRP A 63 1.43 2.21 6.68
N ASP A 64 1.84 1.56 7.75
CA ASP A 64 1.77 0.11 7.89
C ASP A 64 0.56 -0.25 8.74
N LEU A 65 -0.32 -1.08 8.16
CA LEU A 65 -1.57 -1.51 8.78
C LEU A 65 -1.62 -3.03 8.88
N ALA A 66 -2.21 -3.52 9.97
CA ALA A 66 -2.52 -4.93 10.17
C ALA A 66 -4.04 -5.12 10.34
N TYR A 67 -4.62 -6.09 9.65
CA TYR A 67 -6.01 -6.49 9.87
C TYR A 67 -6.07 -7.64 10.87
N SER A 68 -6.88 -7.47 11.92
CA SER A 68 -7.05 -8.45 13.00
C SER A 68 -8.50 -8.89 13.15
N THR A 69 -8.78 -9.79 14.11
CA THR A 69 -10.16 -10.16 14.49
C THR A 69 -10.98 -8.99 15.05
N HIS A 70 -10.34 -7.87 15.40
CA HIS A 70 -10.99 -6.65 15.89
C HIS A 70 -11.03 -5.53 14.82
N GLY A 71 -10.64 -5.84 13.58
CA GLY A 71 -10.52 -4.88 12.49
C GLY A 71 -9.10 -4.38 12.26
N TRP A 72 -8.98 -3.29 11.49
CA TRP A 72 -7.71 -2.65 11.16
C TRP A 72 -7.02 -2.06 12.39
N CYS A 73 -5.70 -2.17 12.43
CA CYS A 73 -4.82 -1.61 13.43
C CYS A 73 -3.70 -0.83 12.72
N MET A 74 -3.48 0.41 13.15
CA MET A 74 -2.32 1.19 12.74
C MET A 74 -1.08 0.67 13.46
N VAL A 75 -0.09 0.20 12.72
CA VAL A 75 1.15 -0.38 13.29
C VAL A 75 2.26 0.64 13.31
N GLU A 76 2.52 1.31 12.19
CA GLU A 76 3.64 2.24 12.04
C GLU A 76 3.29 3.37 11.06
N ALA A 77 3.88 4.54 11.32
CA ALA A 77 3.88 5.69 10.42
C ALA A 77 5.32 6.04 10.06
N ASN A 78 5.68 5.90 8.78
CA ASN A 78 7.02 6.17 8.28
C ASN A 78 7.07 7.51 7.56
N CYS A 79 8.03 8.37 7.92
CA CYS A 79 8.28 9.64 7.21
C CYS A 79 8.78 9.45 5.77
N THR A 80 9.09 8.22 5.36
CA THR A 80 9.40 7.84 3.99
C THR A 80 8.53 6.67 3.59
N ALA A 81 7.61 6.85 2.64
CA ALA A 81 6.82 5.73 2.15
C ALA A 81 7.66 4.79 1.28
N GLN A 82 7.39 3.48 1.36
CA GLN A 82 8.14 2.47 0.62
C GLN A 82 7.79 2.47 -0.89
N MET A 83 8.37 3.40 -1.64
CA MET A 83 8.16 3.52 -3.09
C MET A 83 8.74 2.35 -3.89
N GLY A 84 9.78 1.69 -3.37
CA GLY A 84 10.43 0.56 -4.04
C GLY A 84 9.50 -0.64 -4.25
N GLY A 85 8.55 -0.87 -3.33
CA GLY A 85 7.58 -1.98 -3.46
C GLY A 85 6.73 -1.85 -4.72
N MET A 86 6.21 -0.65 -4.98
CA MET A 86 5.39 -0.37 -6.17
C MET A 86 6.21 -0.44 -7.47
N GLN A 87 7.46 0.02 -7.43
CA GLN A 87 8.36 0.01 -8.59
C GLN A 87 8.81 -1.40 -8.96
N ILE A 88 9.05 -2.28 -7.99
CA ILE A 88 9.39 -3.69 -8.25
C ILE A 88 8.26 -4.39 -9.01
N ILE A 89 7.01 -4.13 -8.64
CA ILE A 89 5.85 -4.80 -9.23
C ILE A 89 5.55 -4.26 -10.63
N THR A 90 5.62 -2.94 -10.81
CA THR A 90 5.32 -2.31 -12.10
C THR A 90 6.51 -2.18 -13.04
N GLN A 91 7.71 -2.49 -12.56
CA GLN A 91 8.98 -2.30 -13.27
C GLN A 91 9.14 -0.90 -13.90
N THR A 92 8.53 0.10 -13.27
CA THR A 92 8.44 1.47 -13.79
C THR A 92 8.86 2.44 -12.70
N GLY A 93 9.79 3.33 -13.01
CA GLY A 93 10.23 4.38 -12.09
C GLY A 93 9.09 5.34 -11.73
N ARG A 94 9.08 5.83 -10.50
CA ARG A 94 8.01 6.70 -9.96
C ARG A 94 8.47 8.13 -9.63
N LYS A 95 9.68 8.50 -10.07
CA LYS A 95 10.28 9.81 -9.78
C LYS A 95 9.38 10.97 -10.22
N ALA A 96 8.92 10.96 -11.47
CA ALA A 96 8.14 12.06 -12.04
C ALA A 96 6.80 12.27 -11.30
N GLU A 97 6.14 11.17 -10.89
CA GLU A 97 4.91 11.23 -10.09
C GLU A 97 5.16 11.87 -8.73
N LEU A 98 6.25 11.48 -8.04
CA LEU A 98 6.61 12.05 -6.76
C LEU A 98 6.99 13.54 -6.88
N GLU A 99 7.74 13.93 -7.90
CA GLU A 99 8.07 15.34 -8.17
C GLU A 99 6.80 16.17 -8.41
N ALA A 100 5.83 15.63 -9.15
CA ALA A 100 4.54 16.29 -9.39
C ALA A 100 3.69 16.45 -8.12
N LEU A 101 3.75 15.50 -7.19
CA LEU A 101 3.08 15.59 -5.88
C LEU A 101 3.74 16.63 -4.99
N ILE A 102 5.07 16.64 -4.91
CA ILE A 102 5.83 17.61 -4.11
C ILE A 102 5.58 19.04 -4.62
N ALA A 103 5.46 19.23 -5.93
CA ALA A 103 5.19 20.56 -6.51
C ALA A 103 3.80 21.13 -6.17
N GLN A 104 2.89 20.33 -5.62
CA GLN A 104 1.55 20.76 -5.17
C GLN A 104 1.50 21.12 -3.68
N MET A 105 2.56 20.81 -2.93
CA MET A 105 2.69 21.10 -1.50
C MET A 105 3.24 22.51 -1.28
#